data_AF-A0AAU2PSN2-F1
#
_entry.id   AF-A0AAU2PSN2-F1
#
_cell.length_a   1.000
_cell.length_b   1.000
_cell.length_c   1.000
_cell.angle_alpha   90.00
_cell.angle_beta   90.00
_cell.angle_gamma   90.00
#
_symmetry.space_group_name_H-M   'P 1'
#
loop_
_entity.id
_entity.type
_entity.pdbx_description
1 polymer ?
#
loop_
_entity_poly.entity_id
_entity_poly.type
_entity_poly.pdbx_seq_one_letter_code
_entity_poly.pdbx_strand_id
1 'polypeptide(L)'
;MGWSPMIYKFVDGGEVPVPPDTAVVRAVLEPHDIGDPRRTTGEDGWLGFWIRASDGSEAEVFADEYGIYVERPQAGAVFGIIAELASRLGAVVINPSGPGVVCRAEEYAHLPADMRDDVLVIEMTGEALEAALTGPRRT
;
A
#
# COMPACT_ATOMS: atom_id res chain seq x y z
N MET A 1 -19.53 -1.29 3.12
CA MET A 1 -18.26 -1.14 3.85
C MET A 1 -17.21 -0.72 2.83
N GLY A 2 -16.51 0.39 3.08
CA GLY A 2 -15.36 0.76 2.27
C GLY A 2 -14.26 -0.28 2.44
N TRP A 3 -13.56 -0.58 1.36
CA TRP A 3 -12.41 -1.49 1.39
C TRP A 3 -11.14 -0.65 1.34
N SER A 4 -10.24 -0.86 2.32
CA SER A 4 -9.01 -0.09 2.47
C SER A 4 -7.82 -1.02 2.71
N PRO A 5 -6.97 -1.25 1.69
CA PRO A 5 -5.67 -1.89 1.88
C PRO A 5 -4.80 -1.11 2.87
N MET A 6 -4.01 -1.83 3.64
CA MET A 6 -2.99 -1.26 4.53
C MET A 6 -1.61 -1.68 4.04
N ILE A 7 -0.60 -0.82 4.19
CA ILE A 7 0.79 -1.14 3.86
C ILE A 7 1.62 -1.01 5.13
N TYR A 8 2.29 -2.10 5.50
CA TYR A 8 3.10 -2.19 6.70
C TYR A 8 4.48 -2.75 6.41
N LYS A 9 5.49 -2.19 7.05
CA LYS A 9 6.85 -2.69 6.98
C LYS A 9 7.16 -3.51 8.23
N PHE A 10 7.60 -4.75 8.05
CA PHE A 10 8.11 -5.59 9.12
C PHE A 10 9.62 -5.80 8.92
N VAL A 11 10.33 -6.09 10.00
CA VAL A 11 11.77 -6.38 9.99
C VAL A 11 12.04 -7.56 10.91
N ASP A 12 12.93 -8.46 10.47
CA ASP A 12 13.44 -9.60 11.24
C ASP A 12 12.38 -10.46 11.97
N GLY A 13 11.16 -10.57 11.43
CA GLY A 13 10.07 -11.33 12.02
C GLY A 13 9.42 -10.67 13.24
N GLY A 14 9.64 -9.37 13.45
CA GLY A 14 9.06 -8.63 14.56
C GLY A 14 7.56 -8.41 14.40
N GLU A 15 6.82 -8.58 15.51
CA GLU A 15 5.35 -8.46 15.59
C GLU A 15 4.82 -7.04 15.35
N VAL A 16 5.67 -6.02 15.54
CA VAL A 16 5.28 -4.60 15.44
C VAL A 16 5.82 -4.03 14.14
N PRO A 17 4.97 -3.44 13.27
CA PRO A 17 5.44 -2.78 12.07
C PRO A 17 6.32 -1.58 12.41
N VAL A 18 7.33 -1.33 11.58
CA VAL A 18 8.17 -0.14 11.70
C VAL A 18 7.57 1.02 10.91
N PRO A 19 7.73 2.27 11.38
CA PRO A 19 7.21 3.43 10.68
C PRO A 19 7.69 3.51 9.23
N PRO A 20 6.84 3.93 8.27
CA PRO A 20 7.24 4.10 6.88
C PRO A 20 8.24 5.26 6.72
N ASP A 21 9.16 5.12 5.76
CA ASP A 21 10.05 6.22 5.37
C ASP A 21 9.26 7.29 4.62
N THR A 22 9.01 8.42 5.29
CA THR A 22 8.22 9.53 4.75
C THR A 22 8.82 10.17 3.51
N ALA A 23 10.15 10.11 3.33
CA ALA A 23 10.80 10.62 2.13
C ALA A 23 10.48 9.73 0.92
N VAL A 24 10.42 8.40 1.12
CA VAL A 24 9.99 7.45 0.09
C VAL A 24 8.51 7.65 -0.25
N VAL A 25 7.65 7.81 0.76
CA VAL A 25 6.22 8.07 0.56
C VAL A 25 6.01 9.30 -0.33
N ARG A 26 6.65 10.42 0.01
CA ARG A 26 6.59 11.66 -0.79
C ARG A 26 7.11 11.46 -2.21
N ALA A 27 8.28 10.86 -2.35
CA ALA A 27 8.91 10.67 -3.65
C ALA A 27 8.06 9.82 -4.62
N VAL A 28 7.26 8.88 -4.10
CA VAL A 28 6.34 8.07 -4.90
C VAL A 28 5.02 8.80 -5.15
N LEU A 29 4.43 9.45 -4.16
CA LEU A 29 3.06 9.95 -4.24
C LEU A 29 2.93 11.38 -4.79
N GLU A 30 3.88 12.27 -4.51
CA GLU A 30 3.84 13.68 -4.96
C GLU A 30 3.69 13.84 -6.49
N PRO A 31 4.32 13.02 -7.35
CA PRO A 31 4.11 13.11 -8.81
C PRO A 31 2.68 12.83 -9.28
N HIS A 32 1.87 12.17 -8.44
CA HIS A 32 0.51 11.74 -8.76
C HIS A 32 -0.56 12.49 -7.97
N ASP A 33 -0.15 13.33 -7.01
CA ASP A 33 -1.06 14.03 -6.12
C ASP A 33 -1.84 15.12 -6.88
N ILE A 34 -3.16 15.05 -6.75
CA ILE A 34 -4.14 16.00 -7.26
C ILE A 34 -4.88 16.70 -6.12
N GLY A 35 -4.51 16.41 -4.87
CA GLY A 35 -5.06 17.02 -3.66
C GLY A 35 -4.63 18.47 -3.47
N ASP A 36 -5.05 19.08 -2.35
CA ASP A 36 -4.57 20.40 -1.95
C ASP A 36 -3.21 20.25 -1.24
N PRO A 37 -2.10 20.79 -1.78
CA PRO A 37 -0.78 20.68 -1.16
C PRO A 37 -0.72 21.23 0.27
N ARG A 38 -1.65 22.14 0.64
CA ARG A 38 -1.76 22.70 2.00
C ARG A 38 -2.35 21.72 3.00
N ARG A 39 -2.91 20.61 2.52
CA ARG A 39 -3.54 19.55 3.32
C ARG A 39 -2.75 18.24 3.28
N THR A 40 -1.65 18.21 2.53
CA THR A 40 -0.80 17.02 2.40
C THR A 40 -0.09 16.66 3.70
N THR A 41 0.09 17.61 4.61
CA THR A 41 0.74 17.36 5.91
C THR A 41 -0.10 17.95 7.03
N GLY A 42 -0.56 17.10 7.93
CA GLY A 42 -1.28 17.47 9.15
C GLY A 42 -0.36 18.02 10.24
N GLU A 43 -0.94 18.65 11.26
CA GLU A 43 -0.20 19.21 12.40
C GLU A 43 0.51 18.14 13.24
N ASP A 44 0.04 16.90 13.16
CA ASP A 44 0.60 15.70 13.80
C ASP A 44 1.65 14.98 12.94
N GLY A 45 1.99 15.52 11.77
CA GLY A 45 2.93 14.90 10.84
C GLY A 45 2.32 13.82 9.94
N TRP A 46 1.00 13.59 10.05
CA TRP A 46 0.27 12.71 9.14
C TRP A 46 0.35 13.21 7.70
N LEU A 47 0.56 12.29 6.75
CA LEU A 47 0.59 12.62 5.32
C LEU A 47 -0.68 12.14 4.64
N GLY A 48 -1.32 13.02 3.86
CA GLY A 48 -2.51 12.69 3.09
C GLY A 48 -2.36 13.07 1.62
N PHE A 49 -2.54 12.12 0.71
CA PHE A 49 -2.45 12.32 -0.73
C PHE A 49 -3.75 11.89 -1.40
N TRP A 50 -4.17 12.61 -2.42
CA TRP A 50 -5.18 12.12 -3.36
C TRP A 50 -4.47 11.88 -4.68
N ILE A 51 -4.20 10.61 -5.01
CA ILE A 51 -3.45 10.28 -6.21
C ILE A 51 -4.37 9.98 -7.40
N ARG A 52 -3.92 10.35 -8.60
CA ARG A 52 -4.53 9.96 -9.87
C ARG A 52 -3.48 9.40 -10.82
N ALA A 53 -3.75 8.20 -11.33
CA ALA A 53 -2.92 7.55 -12.34
C ALA A 53 -3.23 8.06 -13.75
N SER A 54 -2.40 7.66 -14.73
CA SER A 54 -2.51 8.12 -16.12
C SER A 54 -3.79 7.68 -16.84
N ASP A 55 -4.43 6.60 -16.37
CA ASP A 55 -5.73 6.14 -16.89
C ASP A 55 -6.93 6.80 -16.21
N GLY A 56 -6.67 7.72 -15.26
CA GLY A 56 -7.69 8.43 -14.49
C GLY A 56 -8.17 7.69 -13.24
N SER A 57 -7.71 6.47 -12.96
CA SER A 57 -8.01 5.78 -11.70
C SER A 57 -7.39 6.51 -10.51
N GLU A 58 -8.10 6.50 -9.38
CA GLU A 58 -7.76 7.29 -8.20
C GLU A 58 -7.73 6.47 -6.91
N ALA A 59 -7.02 6.99 -5.92
CA ALA A 59 -7.06 6.53 -4.53
C ALA A 59 -6.71 7.68 -3.58
N GLU A 60 -7.15 7.56 -2.33
CA GLU A 60 -6.66 8.38 -1.23
C GLU A 60 -5.62 7.57 -0.45
N VAL A 61 -4.50 8.20 -0.08
CA VAL A 61 -3.40 7.53 0.61
C VAL A 61 -3.02 8.34 1.84
N PHE A 62 -2.99 7.67 2.98
CA PHE A 62 -2.78 8.28 4.28
C PHE A 62 -1.63 7.56 5.00
N ALA A 63 -0.63 8.29 5.49
CA ALA A 63 0.53 7.72 6.17
C ALA A 63 0.70 8.30 7.56
N ASP A 64 0.86 7.44 8.56
CA ASP A 64 1.13 7.80 9.96
C ASP A 64 2.38 7.06 10.50
N GLU A 65 2.58 7.10 11.81
CA GLU A 65 3.69 6.42 12.49
C GLU A 65 3.58 4.88 12.47
N TYR A 66 2.41 4.33 12.18
CA TYR A 66 2.16 2.88 12.19
C TYR A 66 2.25 2.29 10.79
N GLY A 67 1.80 3.01 9.76
CA GLY A 67 1.79 2.52 8.40
C GLY A 67 1.06 3.42 7.42
N ILE A 68 0.59 2.82 6.33
CA ILE A 68 -0.10 3.54 5.25
C ILE A 68 -1.46 2.89 5.00
N TYR A 69 -2.48 3.72 4.87
CA TYR A 69 -3.84 3.33 4.55
C TYR A 69 -4.19 3.83 3.15
N VAL A 70 -4.68 2.93 2.32
CA VAL A 70 -5.18 3.26 0.98
C VAL A 70 -6.69 3.19 1.02
N GLU A 71 -7.37 4.31 0.78
CA GLU A 71 -8.82 4.36 0.73
C GLU A 71 -9.34 4.40 -0.70
N ARG A 72 -10.38 3.60 -0.94
CA ARG A 72 -11.18 3.61 -2.17
C ARG A 72 -10.33 3.52 -3.47
N PRO A 73 -9.32 2.64 -3.56
CA PRO A 73 -8.56 2.50 -4.80
C PRO A 73 -9.50 2.03 -5.92
N GLN A 74 -9.58 2.82 -6.99
CA GLN A 74 -10.34 2.46 -8.18
C GLN A 74 -9.58 1.39 -8.98
N ALA A 75 -10.30 0.52 -9.67
CA ALA A 75 -9.69 -0.43 -10.60
C ALA A 75 -8.88 0.30 -11.68
N GLY A 76 -7.69 -0.19 -12.00
CA GLY A 76 -6.79 0.43 -12.99
C GLY A 76 -5.37 0.72 -12.50
N ALA A 77 -4.72 1.65 -13.19
CA ALA A 77 -3.29 1.94 -13.08
C ALA A 77 -2.85 2.51 -11.72
N VAL A 78 -3.78 2.96 -10.87
CA VAL A 78 -3.48 3.41 -9.50
C VAL A 78 -2.85 2.30 -8.65
N PHE A 79 -3.18 1.03 -8.92
CA PHE A 79 -2.51 -0.10 -8.28
C PHE A 79 -1.02 -0.19 -8.63
N GLY A 80 -0.59 0.36 -9.77
CA GLY A 80 0.83 0.48 -10.11
C GLY A 80 1.57 1.41 -9.16
N ILE A 81 0.95 2.54 -8.78
CA ILE A 81 1.52 3.50 -7.81
C ILE A 81 1.59 2.86 -6.42
N ILE A 82 0.53 2.14 -6.02
CA ILE A 82 0.47 1.45 -4.72
C ILE A 82 1.53 0.32 -4.66
N ALA A 83 1.68 -0.45 -5.72
CA ALA A 83 2.67 -1.52 -5.83
C ALA A 83 4.11 -0.97 -5.80
N GLU A 84 4.36 0.15 -6.48
CA GLU A 84 5.65 0.86 -6.40
C GLU A 84 5.94 1.34 -4.97
N LEU A 85 4.96 1.94 -4.30
CA LEU A 85 5.08 2.40 -2.92
C LEU A 85 5.47 1.26 -1.99
N ALA A 86 4.74 0.14 -2.02
CA ALA A 86 5.05 -1.05 -1.21
C ALA A 86 6.45 -1.59 -1.51
N SER A 87 6.82 -1.67 -2.80
CA SER A 87 8.12 -2.18 -3.24
C SER A 87 9.30 -1.33 -2.76
N ARG A 88 9.19 0.01 -2.86
CA ARG A 88 10.25 0.93 -2.42
C ARG A 88 10.39 0.98 -0.91
N LEU A 89 9.31 0.78 -0.17
CA LEU A 89 9.35 0.70 1.29
C LEU A 89 9.90 -0.64 1.80
N GLY A 90 9.84 -1.69 0.97
CA GLY A 90 10.08 -3.06 1.41
C GLY A 90 8.99 -3.51 2.36
N ALA A 91 7.74 -3.25 1.98
CA ALA A 91 6.56 -3.40 2.82
C ALA A 91 5.57 -4.40 2.22
N VAL A 92 4.71 -4.95 3.07
CA VAL A 92 3.63 -5.85 2.68
C VAL A 92 2.31 -5.09 2.57
N VAL A 93 1.40 -5.59 1.76
CA VAL A 93 0.04 -5.07 1.64
C VAL A 93 -0.92 -6.02 2.33
N ILE A 94 -1.70 -5.51 3.27
CA ILE A 94 -2.71 -6.27 4.02
C ILE A 94 -4.09 -5.89 3.51
N ASN A 95 -4.87 -6.92 3.15
CA ASN A 95 -6.26 -6.79 2.79
C ASN A 95 -7.16 -7.35 3.90
N PRO A 96 -7.79 -6.50 4.73
CA PRO A 96 -8.66 -6.97 5.81
C PRO A 96 -9.95 -7.65 5.31
N SER A 97 -10.29 -7.47 4.03
CA SER A 97 -11.48 -8.05 3.38
C SER A 97 -11.16 -9.21 2.42
N GLY A 98 -9.90 -9.63 2.32
CA GLY A 98 -9.42 -10.57 1.30
C GLY A 98 -8.38 -11.56 1.81
N PRO A 99 -7.39 -12.00 0.99
CA PRO A 99 -6.51 -13.14 1.29
C PRO A 99 -5.50 -12.92 2.43
N GLY A 100 -5.67 -11.89 3.27
CA GLY A 100 -4.75 -11.57 4.34
C GLY A 100 -3.60 -10.69 3.86
N VAL A 101 -2.43 -11.29 3.59
CA VAL A 101 -1.16 -10.57 3.38
C VAL A 101 -0.62 -10.83 1.97
N VAL A 102 -0.20 -9.77 1.28
CA VAL A 102 0.38 -9.82 -0.06
C VAL A 102 1.76 -9.18 -0.02
N CYS A 103 2.79 -9.86 -0.50
CA CYS A 103 4.16 -9.34 -0.47
C CYS A 103 5.04 -9.92 -1.58
N ARG A 104 6.29 -9.46 -1.70
CA ARG A 104 7.29 -10.15 -2.54
C ARG A 104 8.02 -11.21 -1.72
N ALA A 105 8.85 -11.99 -2.39
CA ALA A 105 9.65 -13.03 -1.75
C ALA A 105 10.63 -12.45 -0.71
N GLU A 106 11.13 -11.23 -0.94
CA GLU A 106 12.07 -10.54 -0.06
C GLU A 106 11.42 -10.17 1.29
N GLU A 107 10.19 -9.66 1.27
CA GLU A 107 9.48 -9.27 2.50
C GLU A 107 9.00 -10.46 3.32
N TYR A 108 8.80 -11.63 2.70
CA TYR A 108 8.26 -12.81 3.38
C TYR A 108 9.07 -13.21 4.62
N ALA A 109 10.40 -13.15 4.54
CA ALA A 109 11.29 -13.50 5.65
C ALA A 109 11.17 -12.53 6.84
N HIS A 110 10.69 -11.31 6.60
CA HIS A 110 10.54 -10.28 7.62
C HIS A 110 9.19 -10.30 8.32
N LEU A 111 8.21 -11.03 7.77
CA LEU A 111 6.89 -11.16 8.39
C LEU A 111 6.95 -11.85 9.75
N PRO A 112 6.08 -11.47 10.70
CA PRO A 112 5.74 -12.25 11.88
C PRO A 112 5.41 -13.71 11.53
N ALA A 113 5.70 -14.63 12.44
CA ALA A 113 5.55 -16.06 12.16
C ALA A 113 4.09 -16.45 11.87
N ASP A 114 3.15 -15.85 12.57
CA ASP A 114 1.71 -16.08 12.42
C ASP A 114 1.13 -15.52 11.11
N MET A 115 1.77 -14.50 10.53
CA MET A 115 1.38 -13.90 9.24
C MET A 115 1.88 -14.67 8.02
N ARG A 116 2.76 -15.67 8.19
CA ARG A 116 3.40 -16.39 7.08
C ARG A 116 2.55 -17.49 6.46
N ASP A 117 1.58 -18.02 7.21
CA ASP A 117 0.81 -19.20 6.80
C ASP A 117 -0.18 -18.89 5.66
N ASP A 118 -0.72 -17.66 5.62
CA ASP A 118 -1.73 -17.21 4.66
C ASP A 118 -1.22 -16.10 3.73
N VAL A 119 0.10 -16.02 3.52
CA VAL A 119 0.68 -15.01 2.62
C VAL A 119 0.46 -15.38 1.16
N LEU A 120 0.21 -14.38 0.33
CA LEU A 120 0.29 -14.47 -1.12
C LEU A 120 1.55 -13.76 -1.61
N VAL A 121 2.54 -14.54 -2.05
CA VAL A 121 3.78 -14.01 -2.64
C VAL A 121 3.55 -13.74 -4.13
N ILE A 122 3.76 -12.49 -4.55
CA ILE A 122 3.60 -12.04 -5.94
C ILE A 122 4.80 -11.22 -6.41
N GLU A 123 4.94 -11.10 -7.73
CA GLU A 123 5.64 -9.95 -8.31
C GLU A 123 4.82 -8.70 -8.01
N MET A 124 5.43 -7.69 -7.38
CA MET A 124 4.72 -6.48 -6.94
C MET A 124 4.50 -5.50 -8.10
N THR A 125 3.68 -5.92 -9.06
CA THR A 125 3.18 -5.09 -10.15
C THR A 125 1.76 -4.61 -9.86
N GLY A 126 1.32 -3.53 -10.51
CA GLY A 126 -0.03 -3.02 -10.31
C GLY A 126 -1.12 -4.04 -10.68
N GLU A 127 -0.95 -4.77 -11.78
CA GLU A 127 -1.90 -5.77 -12.25
C GLU A 127 -2.00 -6.97 -11.29
N ALA A 128 -0.85 -7.46 -10.81
CA ALA A 128 -0.81 -8.57 -9.87
C ALA A 128 -1.40 -8.17 -8.51
N LEU A 129 -1.09 -6.97 -8.03
CA LEU A 129 -1.63 -6.44 -6.79
C LEU A 129 -3.15 -6.23 -6.88
N GLU A 130 -3.64 -5.61 -7.97
CA GLU A 130 -5.08 -5.45 -8.20
C GLU A 130 -5.81 -6.80 -8.17
N ALA A 131 -5.28 -7.79 -8.90
CA ALA A 131 -5.87 -9.13 -8.96
C ALA A 131 -5.85 -9.86 -7.60
N ALA A 132 -4.75 -9.75 -6.86
CA ALA A 132 -4.62 -10.32 -5.52
C ALA A 132 -5.65 -9.73 -4.54
N LEU A 133 -5.92 -8.43 -4.67
CA LEU A 133 -6.72 -7.70 -3.72
C LEU A 133 -8.23 -7.70 -4.03
N THR A 134 -8.59 -7.76 -5.31
CA THR A 134 -10.00 -7.68 -5.76
C THR A 134 -10.55 -9.01 -6.25
N GLY A 135 -9.70 -10.03 -6.34
CA GLY A 135 -10.01 -11.32 -6.94
C GLY A 135 -9.98 -11.28 -8.47
N PRO A 136 -10.23 -12.42 -9.15
CA PRO A 136 -10.23 -12.47 -10.60
C PRO A 136 -11.28 -11.51 -11.16
N ARG A 137 -10.89 -10.62 -12.07
CA ARG A 137 -11.85 -9.84 -12.86
C ARG A 137 -12.80 -10.81 -13.56
N ARG A 138 -14.07 -10.82 -13.17
CA ARG A 138 -15.12 -11.53 -13.92
C ARG A 138 -15.27 -10.82 -15.25
N THR A 139 -14.61 -11.34 -16.29
CA THR A 139 -14.87 -11.02 -17.69
C THR A 139 -16.22 -11.57 -18.14
#